data_AF-A0A3M1MGP6-F1
#
_entry.id   AF-A0A3M1MGP6-F1
#
_cell.length_a   1.000
_cell.length_b   1.000
_cell.length_c   1.000
_cell.angle_alpha   90.00
_cell.angle_beta   90.00
_cell.angle_gamma   90.00
#
_symmetry.space_group_name_H-M   'P 1'
#
loop_
_entity.id
_entity.type
_entity.pdbx_description
1 polymer ?
#
loop_
_entity_poly.entity_id
_entity_poly.type
_entity_poly.pdbx_seq_one_letter_code
_entity_poly.pdbx_strand_id
1 'polypeptide(L)'
;MAKYYVQSGNVRVVLEADDAEKAALWVVHKTMQQVIPVYEDDELSPEEKSEVSLLQGLMVLGNTIQVSEQGFDRLDALELDTFELMVHWNQLMIALDRLAAVLE
;
A
#
# COMPACT_ATOMS: atom_id res chain seq x y z
N MET A 1 5.37 18.38 -8.85
CA MET A 1 4.58 17.24 -8.34
C MET A 1 3.45 17.00 -9.31
N ALA A 2 3.38 15.80 -9.87
CA ALA A 2 2.34 15.41 -10.82
C ALA A 2 1.16 14.81 -10.06
N LYS A 3 -0.04 14.93 -10.63
CA LYS A 3 -1.24 14.31 -10.09
C LYS A 3 -1.33 12.89 -10.63
N TYR A 4 -1.47 11.93 -9.73
CA TYR A 4 -1.63 10.53 -10.05
C TYR A 4 -3.02 10.05 -9.64
N TYR A 5 -3.68 9.40 -10.58
CA TYR A 5 -4.92 8.67 -10.45
C TYR A 5 -4.57 7.22 -10.21
N VAL A 6 -4.75 6.77 -8.97
CA VAL A 6 -4.47 5.39 -8.55
C VAL A 6 -5.78 4.66 -8.35
N GLN A 7 -5.92 3.49 -8.98
CA GLN A 7 -7.06 2.62 -8.78
C GLN A 7 -6.64 1.18 -8.54
N SER A 8 -7.34 0.49 -7.64
CA SER A 8 -7.13 -0.92 -7.37
C SER A 8 -8.42 -1.53 -6.84
N GLY A 9 -9.03 -2.44 -7.60
CA GLY A 9 -10.31 -3.06 -7.25
C GLY A 9 -11.39 -2.01 -6.97
N ASN A 10 -11.81 -1.91 -5.70
CA ASN A 10 -12.82 -0.93 -5.23
C ASN A 10 -12.23 0.41 -4.77
N VAL A 11 -10.91 0.53 -4.70
CA VAL A 11 -10.21 1.73 -4.23
C VAL A 11 -9.89 2.64 -5.42
N ARG A 12 -10.28 3.91 -5.33
CA ARG A 12 -9.96 4.97 -6.30
C ARG A 12 -9.51 6.21 -5.56
N VAL A 13 -8.28 6.64 -5.79
CA VAL A 13 -7.66 7.76 -5.07
C VAL A 13 -6.89 8.63 -6.05
N VAL A 14 -6.98 9.95 -5.85
CA VAL A 14 -6.14 10.93 -6.54
C VAL A 14 -5.17 11.51 -5.53
N LEU A 15 -3.88 11.49 -5.83
CA LEU A 15 -2.84 12.01 -4.96
C LEU A 15 -1.73 12.69 -5.78
N GLU A 16 -0.94 13.53 -5.13
CA GLU A 16 0.22 14.18 -5.75
C GLU A 16 1.49 13.44 -5.33
N ALA A 17 2.29 13.01 -6.31
CA ALA A 17 3.56 12.33 -6.07
C ALA A 17 4.62 12.80 -7.06
N ASP A 18 5.87 12.40 -6.80
CA ASP A 18 6.98 12.59 -7.74
C ASP A 18 7.07 11.47 -8.77
N ASP A 19 6.52 10.29 -8.45
CA ASP A 19 6.59 9.08 -9.26
C ASP A 19 5.31 8.24 -9.09
N ALA A 20 4.93 7.52 -10.13
CA ALA A 20 3.84 6.56 -10.13
C ALA A 20 4.04 5.45 -9.09
N GLU A 21 5.28 4.97 -8.89
CA GLU A 21 5.57 3.94 -7.89
C GLU A 21 5.33 4.45 -6.46
N LYS A 22 5.77 5.69 -6.17
CA LYS A 22 5.48 6.35 -4.88
C LYS A 22 3.99 6.53 -4.65
N ALA A 23 3.24 6.88 -5.70
CA ALA A 23 1.80 7.00 -5.62
C ALA A 23 1.13 5.67 -5.27
N ALA A 24 1.54 4.58 -5.90
CA ALA A 24 1.04 3.25 -5.62
C ALA A 24 1.36 2.81 -4.18
N LEU A 25 2.62 2.99 -3.76
CA LEU A 25 3.08 2.65 -2.42
C LEU A 25 2.32 3.43 -1.34
N TRP A 26 2.03 4.71 -1.58
CA TRP A 26 1.23 5.53 -0.67
C TRP A 26 -0.20 5.03 -0.53
N VAL A 27 -0.82 4.56 -1.63
CA VAL A 27 -2.16 3.95 -1.57
C VAL A 27 -2.14 2.66 -0.76
N VAL A 28 -1.13 1.80 -0.95
CA VAL A 28 -0.95 0.60 -0.13
C VAL A 28 -0.83 0.96 1.36
N HIS A 29 0.05 1.91 1.69
CA HIS A 29 0.23 2.38 3.05
C HIS A 29 -1.09 2.90 3.66
N LYS A 30 -1.83 3.72 2.91
CA LYS A 30 -3.10 4.27 3.38
C LYS A 30 -4.16 3.19 3.60
N THR A 31 -4.24 2.21 2.71
CA THR A 31 -5.17 1.07 2.90
C THR A 31 -4.78 0.25 4.12
N MET A 32 -3.50 -0.02 4.32
CA MET A 32 -3.02 -0.72 5.51
C MET A 32 -3.33 0.04 6.80
N GLN A 33 -3.14 1.37 6.81
CA GLN A 33 -3.52 2.22 7.95
C GLN A 33 -5.03 2.21 8.25
N GLN A 34 -5.89 1.85 7.29
CA GLN A 34 -7.32 1.67 7.51
C GLN A 34 -7.70 0.27 8.04
N VAL A 35 -6.84 -0.72 7.82
CA VAL A 35 -7.03 -2.11 8.23
C VAL A 35 -6.43 -2.37 9.62
N ILE A 36 -5.29 -1.74 9.95
CA ILE A 36 -4.61 -1.83 11.25
C ILE A 36 -5.49 -1.48 12.47
N PRO A 37 -6.40 -0.49 12.44
CA PRO A 37 -7.24 -0.13 13.59
C PRO A 37 -8.22 -1.23 14.06
N VAL A 38 -8.36 -2.33 13.31
CA VAL A 38 -9.33 -3.39 13.63
C VAL A 38 -8.76 -4.43 14.61
N TYR A 39 -7.46 -4.42 14.92
CA TYR A 39 -6.77 -5.46 15.70
C TYR A 39 -6.00 -4.93 16.92
N GLU A 40 -6.63 -4.07 17.71
CA GLU A 40 -6.24 -3.82 19.11
C GLU A 40 -6.59 -5.02 20.04
N ASP A 41 -7.07 -6.15 19.51
CA ASP A 41 -7.16 -7.39 20.28
C ASP A 41 -5.76 -8.01 20.51
N ASP A 42 -5.39 -8.11 21.78
CA ASP A 42 -4.07 -8.34 22.37
C ASP A 42 -3.42 -9.73 22.10
N GLU A 43 -3.97 -10.57 21.20
CA GLU A 43 -3.62 -12.00 21.15
C GLU A 43 -2.73 -12.44 19.96
N LEU A 44 -2.41 -11.57 19.00
CA LEU A 44 -1.60 -11.94 17.83
C LEU A 44 -0.15 -11.45 17.94
N SER A 45 0.79 -12.32 17.59
CA SER A 45 2.21 -11.95 17.46
C SER A 45 2.40 -10.91 16.33
N PRO A 46 3.49 -10.13 16.34
CA PRO A 46 3.78 -9.13 15.30
C PRO A 46 3.81 -9.74 13.88
N GLU A 47 4.26 -10.98 13.77
CA GLU A 47 4.34 -11.73 12.51
C GLU A 47 2.94 -12.09 11.99
N GLU A 48 2.06 -12.59 12.86
CA GLU A 48 0.67 -12.91 12.52
C GLU A 48 -0.14 -11.65 12.18
N LYS A 49 0.09 -10.53 12.87
CA LYS A 49 -0.53 -9.25 12.53
C LYS A 49 -0.13 -8.78 11.13
N SER A 50 1.13 -9.00 10.73
CA SER A 50 1.61 -8.67 9.38
C SER A 50 0.94 -9.55 8.32
N GLU A 51 0.86 -10.86 8.53
CA GLU A 51 0.19 -11.78 7.59
C GLU A 51 -1.30 -11.48 7.41
N VAL A 52 -2.02 -11.22 8.51
CA VAL A 52 -3.45 -10.87 8.46
C VAL A 52 -3.66 -9.53 7.75
N SER A 53 -2.80 -8.54 8.02
CA SER A 53 -2.84 -7.23 7.34
C SER A 53 -2.60 -7.38 5.84
N LEU A 54 -1.66 -8.22 5.43
CA LEU A 54 -1.39 -8.56 4.02
C LEU A 54 -2.62 -9.17 3.34
N LEU A 55 -3.24 -10.19 3.95
CA LEU A 55 -4.40 -10.88 3.38
C LEU A 55 -5.62 -9.96 3.27
N GLN A 56 -5.88 -9.12 4.27
CA GLN A 56 -6.98 -8.16 4.20
C GLN A 56 -6.69 -7.00 3.25
N GLY A 57 -5.44 -6.54 3.19
CA GLY A 57 -5.00 -5.58 2.18
C GLY A 57 -5.28 -6.08 0.77
N LEU A 58 -5.00 -7.35 0.46
CA LEU A 58 -5.34 -8.03 -0.80
C LEU A 58 -6.84 -8.23 -1.03
N MET A 59 -7.67 -8.21 0.00
CA MET A 59 -9.13 -8.26 -0.18
C MET A 59 -9.71 -6.89 -0.50
N VAL A 60 -9.09 -5.81 0.00
CA VAL A 60 -9.53 -4.43 -0.23
C VAL A 60 -8.95 -3.86 -1.52
N LEU A 61 -7.64 -4.02 -1.70
CA LEU A 61 -6.94 -3.73 -2.95
C LEU A 61 -7.16 -4.93 -3.88
N GLY A 62 -7.39 -4.69 -5.17
CA GLY A 62 -7.42 -5.80 -6.12
C GLY A 62 -6.05 -6.45 -6.27
N ASN A 63 -5.93 -7.48 -7.13
CA ASN A 63 -4.63 -8.10 -7.44
C ASN A 63 -3.65 -7.13 -8.13
N THR A 64 -4.16 -6.08 -8.77
CA THR A 64 -3.36 -5.09 -9.48
C THR A 64 -3.73 -3.67 -9.06
N ILE A 65 -2.75 -2.78 -9.12
CA ILE A 65 -2.88 -1.34 -8.95
C ILE A 65 -2.55 -0.68 -10.27
N GLN A 66 -3.47 0.14 -10.77
CA GLN A 66 -3.29 0.96 -11.96
C GLN A 66 -3.01 2.40 -11.56
N VAL A 67 -1.96 2.98 -12.12
CA VAL A 67 -1.54 4.36 -11.87
C VAL A 67 -1.44 5.13 -13.18
N SER A 68 -2.07 6.30 -13.24
CA SER A 68 -2.01 7.17 -14.42
C SER A 68 -1.96 8.64 -14.03
N GLU A 69 -1.24 9.46 -14.80
CA GLU A 69 -1.23 10.92 -14.64
C GLU A 69 -2.43 11.62 -15.29
N GLN A 70 -3.14 10.91 -16.18
CA GLN A 70 -4.18 11.49 -17.03
C GLN A 70 -5.61 11.19 -16.56
N GLY A 71 -5.83 10.10 -15.81
CA GLY A 71 -7.16 9.73 -15.30
C GLY A 71 -7.32 8.25 -14.94
N PHE A 72 -8.51 7.88 -14.44
CA PHE A 72 -8.87 6.48 -14.15
C PHE A 72 -9.21 5.69 -15.42
N ASP A 73 -9.15 4.35 -15.34
CA ASP A 73 -9.57 3.41 -16.41
C ASP A 73 -8.83 3.63 -17.75
N ARG A 74 -7.55 3.97 -17.65
CA ARG A 74 -6.66 4.27 -18.77
C ARG A 74 -5.89 3.02 -19.20
N LEU A 75 -5.86 2.74 -20.50
CA LEU A 75 -5.10 1.62 -21.08
C LEU A 75 -3.58 1.86 -21.07
N ASP A 76 -3.16 3.12 -20.98
CA ASP A 76 -1.76 3.54 -20.80
C ASP A 76 -1.36 3.68 -19.32
N ALA A 77 -2.22 3.23 -18.39
CA ALA A 77 -1.88 3.22 -16.97
C ALA A 77 -0.76 2.21 -16.68
N LEU A 78 0.12 2.59 -15.77
CA LEU A 78 1.11 1.67 -15.21
C LEU A 78 0.38 0.66 -14.33
N GLU A 79 0.42 -0.61 -14.72
CA GLU A 79 -0.07 -1.73 -13.93
C GLU A 79 1.05 -2.28 -13.05
N LEU A 80 0.80 -2.28 -11.75
CA LEU A 80 1.69 -2.81 -10.74
C LEU A 80 0.97 -3.95 -10.01
N ASP A 81 1.71 -5.00 -9.69
CA ASP A 81 1.19 -6.09 -8.89
C ASP A 81 1.05 -5.62 -7.43
N THR A 82 -0.16 -5.76 -6.87
CA THR A 82 -0.45 -5.31 -5.51
C THR A 82 0.40 -6.07 -4.49
N PHE A 83 0.62 -7.36 -4.70
CA PHE A 83 1.42 -8.20 -3.81
C PHE A 83 2.88 -7.75 -3.83
N GLU A 84 3.46 -7.48 -5.01
CA GLU A 84 4.82 -6.93 -5.11
C GLU A 84 4.95 -5.59 -4.38
N LEU A 85 3.98 -4.68 -4.56
CA LEU A 85 3.97 -3.40 -3.85
C LEU A 85 3.84 -3.55 -2.34
N MET A 86 3.05 -4.52 -1.87
CA MET A 86 2.94 -4.80 -0.44
C MET A 86 4.21 -5.39 0.15
N VAL A 87 4.90 -6.28 -0.58
CA VAL A 87 6.21 -6.80 -0.16
C VAL A 87 7.21 -5.64 -0.07
N HIS A 88 7.24 -4.76 -1.06
CA HIS A 88 8.10 -3.57 -1.04
C HIS A 88 7.76 -2.65 0.14
N TRP A 89 6.47 -2.38 0.39
CA TRP A 89 6.02 -1.60 1.54
C TRP A 89 6.43 -2.23 2.87
N ASN A 90 6.23 -3.54 3.04
CA ASN A 90 6.61 -4.26 4.26
C ASN A 90 8.12 -4.22 4.50
N GLN A 91 8.93 -4.36 3.45
CA GLN A 91 10.39 -4.20 3.56
C GLN A 91 10.79 -2.80 4.03
N LEU A 92 10.09 -1.76 3.54
CA LEU A 92 10.33 -0.37 3.97
C LEU A 92 9.94 -0.16 5.44
N MET A 93 8.82 -0.74 5.90
CA MET A 93 8.42 -0.69 7.30
C MET A 93 9.42 -1.40 8.22
N ILE A 94 9.87 -2.62 7.84
CA ILE A 94 10.90 -3.34 8.59
C ILE A 94 12.21 -2.55 8.63
N ALA A 95 12.61 -1.93 7.52
CA ALA A 95 13.80 -1.10 7.47
C ALA A 95 13.66 0.14 8.38
N LEU A 96 12.48 0.76 8.41
CA LEU A 96 12.17 1.89 9.29
C LEU A 96 12.22 1.47 10.77
N ASP A 97 11.60 0.35 11.13
CA ASP A 97 11.63 -0.17 12.51
C ASP A 97 13.05 -0.49 12.97
N ARG A 98 13.87 -1.07 12.08
CA ARG A 98 15.29 -1.31 12.36
C ARG A 98 16.07 -0.02 12.59
N LEU A 99 15.78 1.03 11.81
CA LEU A 99 16.42 2.33 11.98
C LEU A 99 15.97 3.02 13.28
N ALA A 100 14.67 2.94 13.61
CA ALA A 100 14.14 3.45 14.87
C ALA A 100 14.80 2.76 16.07
N ALA A 101 14.96 1.43 16.02
CA ALA A 101 15.61 0.64 17.07
C ALA A 101 17.11 0.95 17.26
N VAL A 102 17.77 1.60 16.29
CA VAL A 102 19.18 2.03 16.40
C VAL A 102 19.30 3.45 16.98
N LEU A 103 18.21 4.21 16.99
CA LEU A 103 18.15 5.57 17.54
C LEU A 103 17.69 5.60 19.02
N GLU A 104 17.25 4.47 19.58
CA GLU A 104 17.05 4.24 21.02
C GLU A 104 18.31 3.66 21.69
#